data_AF-A0A4V1T4W2-F1
#
_entry.id   AF-A0A4V1T4W2-F1
#
_cell.length_a   1.000
_cell.length_b   1.000
_cell.length_c   1.000
_cell.angle_alpha   90.00
_cell.angle_beta   90.00
_cell.angle_gamma   90.00
#
_symmetry.space_group_name_H-M   'P 1'
#
loop_
_entity.id
_entity.type
_entity.pdbx_description
1 polymer ?
#
loop_
_entity_poly.entity_id
_entity_poly.type
_entity_poly.pdbx_seq_one_letter_code
_entity_poly.pdbx_strand_id
1 'polypeptide(L)' 'MNYNKVNNYYDKASEIGVLWNDPTINIDWQTDLSNVLLSPKDEVLPTFEAFKSPF' A
#
# COMPACT_ATOMS: atom_id res chain seq x y z
N MET A 1 -19.41 -10.00 13.15
CA MET A 1 -18.36 -10.09 12.13
C MET A 1 -18.54 -8.93 11.19
N ASN A 2 -17.56 -8.05 11.10
CA ASN A 2 -17.60 -6.90 10.19
C ASN A 2 -16.95 -7.34 8.88
N TYR A 3 -17.75 -7.48 7.83
CA TYR A 3 -17.26 -7.76 6.49
C TYR A 3 -17.16 -6.44 5.73
N ASN A 4 -16.08 -6.25 5.00
CA ASN A 4 -15.97 -5.14 4.06
C ASN A 4 -16.79 -5.49 2.81
N LYS A 5 -17.73 -4.62 2.41
CA LYS A 5 -18.53 -4.81 1.20
C LYS A 5 -17.67 -4.47 -0.02
N VAL A 6 -17.55 -5.43 -0.93
CA VAL A 6 -16.78 -5.30 -2.18
C VAL A 6 -17.69 -5.55 -3.38
N ASN A 7 -17.29 -5.09 -4.56
CA ASN A 7 -18.01 -5.31 -5.82
C ASN A 7 -17.58 -6.62 -6.52
N ASN A 8 -16.44 -7.22 -6.16
CA ASN A 8 -15.93 -8.46 -6.74
C ASN A 8 -15.12 -9.28 -5.71
N TYR A 9 -14.84 -10.55 -6.02
CA TYR A 9 -13.98 -11.42 -5.22
C TYR A 9 -12.52 -10.96 -5.25
N TYR A 10 -11.77 -11.35 -4.22
CA TYR A 10 -10.33 -11.11 -4.13
C TYR A 10 -9.57 -11.81 -5.26
N ASP A 11 -8.68 -11.07 -5.92
CA ASP A 11 -7.69 -11.60 -6.87
C ASP A 11 -6.33 -10.96 -6.60
N LYS A 12 -5.37 -11.79 -6.16
CA LYS A 12 -4.01 -11.36 -5.82
C LYS A 12 -3.26 -10.77 -7.02
N ALA A 13 -3.52 -11.25 -8.23
CA ALA A 13 -2.84 -10.75 -9.43
C ALA A 13 -3.32 -9.35 -9.83
N SER A 14 -4.51 -8.96 -9.37
CA SER A 14 -5.09 -7.64 -9.62
C SER A 14 -4.71 -6.60 -8.55
N GLU A 15 -3.93 -6.98 -7.52
CA GLU A 15 -3.45 -6.04 -6.51
C GLU A 15 -2.23 -5.28 -7.00
N ILE A 16 -2.24 -3.96 -6.79
CA ILE A 16 -1.09 -3.07 -6.98
C ILE A 16 -0.90 -2.21 -5.73
N GLY A 17 0.27 -1.61 -5.57
CA GLY A 17 0.57 -0.75 -4.43
C GLY A 17 1.80 0.10 -4.64
N VAL A 18 2.00 1.02 -3.70
CA VAL A 18 3.12 1.96 -3.63
C VAL A 18 3.65 1.92 -2.19
N LEU A 19 4.93 2.21 -2.02
CA LEU A 19 5.57 2.31 -0.72
C LEU A 19 4.79 3.25 0.21
N TRP A 20 4.46 2.77 1.41
CA TRP A 20 3.57 3.47 2.35
C TRP A 20 4.13 4.81 2.86
N ASN A 21 5.46 4.91 2.99
CA ASN A 21 6.20 6.10 3.40
C ASN A 21 6.94 6.74 2.21
N ASP A 22 6.38 6.61 1.01
CA ASP A 22 6.95 7.22 -0.18
C ASP A 22 7.14 8.74 0.01
N PRO A 23 8.35 9.26 -0.22
CA PRO A 23 8.67 10.67 0.03
C PRO A 23 8.06 11.62 -1.00
N THR A 24 7.64 11.13 -2.17
CA THR A 24 6.93 11.95 -3.17
C THR A 24 5.48 12.18 -2.74
N ILE A 25 4.83 11.17 -2.17
CA ILE A 25 3.47 11.30 -1.65
C ILE A 25 3.48 12.02 -0.29
N ASN A 26 4.48 11.75 0.55
CA ASN A 26 4.74 12.42 1.83
C ASN A 26 3.52 12.52 2.76
N ILE A 27 2.86 11.38 3.02
CA ILE A 27 1.68 11.31 3.89
C ILE A 27 2.10 11.51 5.36
N ASP A 28 1.44 12.46 6.05
CA ASP A 28 1.53 12.60 7.50
C ASP A 28 0.60 11.59 8.19
N TRP A 29 1.17 10.44 8.56
CA TRP A 29 0.45 9.36 9.25
C TRP A 29 0.18 9.63 10.73
N GLN A 30 0.69 10.74 11.29
CA GLN A 30 0.54 11.12 12.71
C GLN A 30 0.89 10.00 13.69
N THR A 31 1.94 9.25 13.39
CA THR A 31 2.40 8.09 14.17
C THR A 31 3.91 8.08 14.32
N ASP A 32 4.41 7.30 15.28
CA ASP A 32 5.84 7.03 15.40
C ASP A 32 6.30 6.08 14.29
N LEU A 33 7.00 6.64 13.31
CA LEU A 33 7.47 5.90 12.14
C LEU A 33 8.49 4.81 12.48
N SER A 34 9.11 4.86 13.67
CA SER A 34 10.06 3.84 14.12
C SER A 34 9.40 2.53 14.57
N ASN A 35 8.08 2.55 14.80
CA ASN A 35 7.32 1.41 15.32
C ASN A 35 6.18 0.98 14.39
N VAL A 36 6.31 1.23 13.09
CA VAL A 36 5.31 0.77 12.11
C VAL A 36 5.47 -0.72 11.89
N LEU A 37 4.39 -1.46 12.15
CA LEU A 37 4.30 -2.88 11.81
C LEU A 37 3.79 -3.02 10.37
N LEU A 38 4.64 -3.50 9.49
CA LEU A 38 4.31 -3.74 8.09
C LEU A 38 4.19 -5.23 7.80
N SER A 39 3.43 -5.55 6.75
CA SER A 39 3.47 -6.89 6.18
C SER A 39 4.68 -7.03 5.25
N PRO A 40 5.24 -8.23 5.06
CA PRO A 40 6.34 -8.43 4.11
C PRO A 40 6.01 -8.02 2.67
N LYS A 41 4.72 -7.99 2.30
CA LYS A 41 4.26 -7.52 0.98
C LYS A 41 4.47 -6.01 0.85
N ASP A 42 4.13 -5.25 1.88
CA ASP A 42 4.14 -3.79 1.84
C ASP A 42 5.55 -3.20 2.01
N GLU A 43 6.47 -3.97 2.60
CA GLU A 43 7.89 -3.65 2.71
C GLU A 43 8.61 -3.55 1.35
N VAL A 44 8.09 -4.22 0.32
CA VAL A 44 8.77 -4.36 -0.99
C VAL A 44 8.01 -3.68 -2.13
N LEU A 45 7.03 -2.83 -1.84
CA LEU A 45 6.32 -2.05 -2.86
C LEU A 45 7.23 -0.96 -3.48
N PRO A 46 7.05 -0.62 -4.77
CA PRO A 46 7.84 0.40 -5.42
C PRO A 46 7.53 1.80 -4.88
N THR A 47 8.47 2.74 -5.04
CA THR A 47 8.18 4.17 -4.85
C THR A 47 7.16 4.65 -5.88
N PHE A 48 6.53 5.78 -5.63
CA PHE A 48 5.57 6.38 -6.55
C PHE A 48 6.22 6.71 -7.89
N GLU A 49 7.46 7.19 -7.88
CA GLU A 49 8.24 7.47 -9.09
C GLU A 49 8.53 6.19 -9.90
N ALA A 50 8.84 5.08 -9.23
CA ALA A 50 9.12 3.81 -9.89
C ALA A 50 7.84 3.05 -10.32
N PHE A 51 6.67 3.47 -9.84
CA PHE A 51 5.41 2.83 -10.14
C PHE A 51 5.04 3.00 -11.62
N LYS A 52 4.86 1.87 -12.31
CA LYS A 52 4.40 1.85 -13.70
C LYS A 52 2.89 1.66 -13.74
N SER A 53 2.17 2.73 -14.08
CA SER A 53 0.73 2.67 -14.27
C SER A 53 0.37 1.62 -15.33
N PRO A 54 -0.53 0.67 -15.03
CA PRO A 54 -1.14 -0.20 -16.03
C PRO A 54 -2.31 0.47 -16.78
N PHE A 55 -2.55 1.77 -16.53
CA PHE A 55 -3.59 2.60 -17.12
C PHE A 55 -3.00 3.81 -17.86
#